data_AF-A0A4W5KAJ1-F1
#
_entry.id   AF-A0A4W5KAJ1-F1
#
_cell.length_a   1.000
_cell.length_b   1.000
_cell.length_c   1.000
_cell.angle_alpha   90.00
_cell.angle_beta   90.00
_cell.angle_gamma   90.00
#
_symmetry.space_group_name_H-M   'P 1'
#
loop_
_entity.id
_entity.type
_entity.pdbx_description
1 polymer ?
#
loop_
_entity_poly.entity_id
_entity_poly.type
_entity_poly.pdbx_seq_one_letter_code
_entity_poly.pdbx_strand_id
1 'polypeptide(L)' 'KCAATVSSSQVNGTEGEIEYEEITLERGNSGLGFSIAGGTDNPHVGDDPSIFITKIIPGGAAAQDGRLRYATN' A
#
# COMPACT_ATOMS: atom_id res chain seq x y z
N LYS A 1 18.59 9.22 -25.79
CA LYS A 1 17.11 9.34 -25.68
C LYS A 1 16.60 8.13 -24.92
N CYS A 2 16.48 8.21 -23.60
CA CYS A 2 15.78 7.19 -22.82
C CYS A 2 14.31 7.61 -22.74
N ALA A 3 13.46 6.95 -23.53
CA ALA A 3 12.02 7.05 -23.35
C ALA A 3 11.63 6.00 -22.31
N ALA A 4 11.43 6.42 -21.08
CA ALA A 4 10.74 5.60 -20.10
C ALA A 4 9.24 5.74 -20.42
N THR A 5 8.71 4.76 -21.14
CA THR A 5 7.26 4.60 -21.29
C THR A 5 6.71 4.38 -19.88
N VAL A 6 6.02 5.39 -19.35
CA VAL A 6 5.20 5.26 -18.15
C VAL A 6 4.05 4.34 -18.54
N SER A 7 4.24 3.03 -18.32
CA SER A 7 3.15 2.08 -18.44
C SER A 7 2.25 2.34 -17.23
N SER A 8 1.14 3.02 -17.47
CA SER A 8 0.06 3.17 -16.51
C SER A 8 -0.43 1.78 -16.13
N SER A 9 0.08 1.24 -15.03
CA SER A 9 -0.35 -0.04 -14.48
C SER A 9 -1.83 0.09 -14.13
N GLN A 10 -2.67 -0.53 -14.96
CA GLN A 10 -4.09 -0.69 -14.70
C GLN A 10 -4.22 -1.51 -13.43
N VAL A 11 -4.68 -0.89 -12.34
CA VAL A 11 -5.10 -1.67 -11.17
C VAL A 11 -6.35 -2.44 -11.60
N ASN A 12 -6.27 -3.77 -11.51
CA ASN A 12 -7.41 -4.63 -11.79
C ASN A 12 -8.28 -4.69 -10.53
N GLY A 13 -9.19 -3.72 -10.39
CA GLY A 13 -10.26 -3.73 -9.42
C GLY A 13 -11.54 -3.24 -10.09
N THR A 14 -12.59 -4.04 -10.05
CA THR A 14 -13.94 -3.72 -10.53
C THR A 14 -14.38 -2.33 -10.05
N GLU A 15 -14.65 -1.42 -10.99
CA GLU A 15 -15.37 -0.13 -10.84
C GLU A 15 -15.54 0.38 -9.40
N GLY A 16 -14.41 0.63 -8.74
CA GLY A 16 -14.30 1.52 -7.60
C GLY A 16 -13.28 2.57 -8.03
N GLU A 17 -13.66 3.83 -8.03
CA GLU A 17 -12.72 4.91 -8.33
C GLU A 17 -11.49 4.76 -7.43
N ILE A 18 -10.31 4.64 -8.04
CA ILE A 18 -9.06 4.58 -7.29
C ILE A 18 -8.89 5.93 -6.62
N GLU A 19 -9.04 5.97 -5.30
CA GLU A 19 -8.79 7.16 -4.52
C GLU A 19 -7.32 7.17 -4.06
N TYR A 20 -6.64 8.28 -4.32
CA TYR A 20 -5.27 8.50 -3.87
C TYR A 20 -5.31 9.39 -2.62
N GLU A 21 -4.67 8.95 -1.54
CA GLU A 21 -4.58 9.69 -0.28
C GLU A 21 -3.12 9.86 0.15
N GLU A 22 -2.74 11.07 0.58
CA GLU A 22 -1.46 11.34 1.22
C GLU A 22 -1.60 11.22 2.76
N ILE A 23 -0.83 10.30 3.34
CA ILE A 23 -0.84 10.05 4.79
C ILE A 23 0.58 10.22 5.33
N THR A 24 0.76 11.26 6.14
CA THR A 24 1.99 11.48 6.90
C THR A 24 1.85 10.85 8.27
N LEU A 25 2.76 9.93 8.60
CA LEU A 25 2.83 9.27 9.91
C LEU A 25 4.12 9.63 10.63
N GLU A 26 4.01 9.88 11.93
CA GLU A 26 5.18 10.00 12.80
C GLU A 26 5.61 8.62 13.32
N ARG A 27 6.92 8.36 13.27
CA ARG A 27 7.48 7.08 13.72
C ARG A 27 7.39 6.97 15.25
N GLY A 28 6.63 5.99 15.73
CA GLY A 28 6.59 5.64 17.15
C GLY A 28 7.70 4.67 17.57
N ASN A 29 7.71 4.27 18.85
CA ASN A 29 8.72 3.34 19.40
C ASN A 29 8.82 2.00 18.65
N SER A 30 7.72 1.52 18.09
CA SER A 30 7.65 0.26 17.33
C SER A 30 7.64 0.46 15.81
N GLY A 31 8.04 1.64 15.32
CA GLY A 31 7.95 2.00 13.91
C GLY A 31 6.61 2.63 13.54
N LEU A 32 6.17 2.42 12.28
CA LEU A 32 4.95 3.03 11.74
C LEU A 32 3.66 2.25 12.09
N GLY A 33 3.77 1.01 12.57
CA GLY A 33 2.61 0.24 13.04
C GLY A 33 1.76 -0.40 11.95
N PHE A 34 2.36 -0.82 10.83
CA PHE A 34 1.71 -1.65 9.82
C PHE A 34 2.69 -2.67 9.21
N SER A 35 2.16 -3.67 8.51
CA SER A 35 2.92 -4.69 7.78
C SER A 35 2.62 -4.61 6.28
N ILE A 36 3.62 -4.93 5.46
CA ILE A 36 3.52 -4.93 4.00
C ILE A 36 3.73 -6.33 3.42
N ALA A 37 3.15 -6.58 2.25
CA ALA A 37 3.47 -7.70 1.37
C ALA A 37 3.47 -7.22 -0.08
N GLY A 38 3.95 -8.05 -1.01
CA GLY A 38 4.07 -7.67 -2.42
C GLY A 38 5.47 -7.20 -2.78
N GLY A 39 5.56 -6.54 -3.93
CA GLY A 39 6.82 -6.14 -4.54
C GLY A 39 7.17 -6.99 -5.75
N THR A 40 8.07 -6.48 -6.58
CA THR A 40 8.53 -7.14 -7.82
C THR A 40 9.06 -8.55 -7.60
N ASP A 41 9.67 -8.78 -6.44
CA ASP A 41 10.36 -10.04 -6.13
C ASP A 41 9.40 -11.07 -5.52
N ASN A 42 8.29 -10.60 -4.93
CA ASN A 42 7.27 -11.45 -4.32
C ASN A 42 5.87 -10.83 -4.48
N PRO A 43 5.29 -10.90 -5.70
CA PRO A 43 3.95 -10.38 -5.97
C PRO A 43 2.90 -10.95 -5.01
N HIS A 44 2.04 -10.09 -4.46
CA HIS A 44 1.01 -10.53 -3.50
C HIS A 44 -0.31 -10.92 -4.19
N VAL A 45 -0.63 -10.27 -5.31
CA VAL A 45 -1.87 -10.44 -6.05
C VAL A 45 -1.53 -10.70 -7.52
N GLY A 46 -1.64 -11.96 -7.97
CA GLY A 46 -1.26 -12.34 -9.35
C GLY A 46 0.16 -11.91 -9.70
N ASP A 47 0.33 -11.25 -10.85
CA ASP A 47 1.59 -10.67 -11.31
C ASP A 47 1.75 -9.18 -10.96
N ASP A 48 0.94 -8.65 -10.02
CA ASP A 48 1.01 -7.23 -9.61
C ASP A 48 2.23 -6.99 -8.70
N PRO A 49 3.21 -6.15 -9.13
CA PRO A 49 4.38 -5.83 -8.34
C PRO A 49 4.11 -4.82 -7.20
N SER A 50 2.86 -4.42 -6.99
CA SER A 50 2.47 -3.44 -5.97
C SER A 50 2.77 -3.92 -4.55
N ILE A 51 2.97 -2.95 -3.65
CA ILE A 51 3.15 -3.18 -2.22
C ILE A 51 1.81 -2.94 -1.53
N PHE A 52 1.32 -3.93 -0.81
CA PHE A 52 0.05 -3.92 -0.12
C PHE A 52 0.25 -3.90 1.38
N ILE A 53 -0.59 -3.15 2.09
CA ILE A 53 -0.66 -3.21 3.55
C ILE A 53 -1.50 -4.42 3.94
N THR A 54 -0.90 -5.36 4.66
CA THR A 54 -1.55 -6.61 5.08
C THR A 54 -2.06 -6.56 6.50
N LYS A 55 -1.51 -5.68 7.34
CA LYS A 55 -1.90 -5.58 8.75
C LYS A 55 -1.67 -4.19 9.30
N ILE A 56 -2.61 -3.72 10.11
CA ILE A 56 -2.46 -2.56 10.98
C ILE A 56 -2.24 -3.06 12.40
N ILE A 57 -1.22 -2.54 13.09
CA ILE A 57 -0.84 -2.96 14.44
C ILE A 57 -1.64 -2.15 15.46
N PRO A 58 -2.49 -2.78 16.30
CA PRO A 58 -3.24 -2.08 17.33
C PRO A 58 -2.32 -1.27 18.25
N GLY A 59 -2.68 -0.02 18.49
CA GLY A 59 -1.87 0.91 19.29
C GLY A 59 -0.60 1.43 18.60
N GLY A 60 -0.31 1.03 17.35
CA GLY A 60 0.75 1.60 16.53
C GLY A 60 0.39 2.95 15.90
N ALA A 61 1.37 3.64 15.31
CA ALA A 61 1.16 4.98 14.74
C ALA A 61 0.06 5.01 13.67
N ALA A 62 0.09 4.08 12.71
CA ALA A 62 -0.95 3.97 11.68
C ALA A 62 -2.35 3.68 12.25
N ALA A 63 -2.44 2.88 13.32
CA ALA A 63 -3.72 2.59 13.97
C ALA A 63 -4.29 3.80 14.73
N GLN A 64 -3.40 4.61 15.32
CA GLN A 64 -3.78 5.84 16.02
C GLN A 64 -4.19 6.95 15.03
N ASP A 65 -3.52 7.04 13.88
CA ASP A 65 -3.92 7.94 12.79
C ASP A 65 -5.26 7.52 12.17
N GLY A 66 -5.47 6.21 11.97
CA GLY A 66 -6.77 5.64 11.60
C GLY A 66 -7.21 5.86 10.15
N ARG A 67 -6.46 6.64 9.36
CA ARG A 67 -6.74 6.85 7.92
C ARG A 67 -6.23 5.69 7.09
N LEU A 68 -5.05 5.17 7.42
CA LEU A 68 -4.43 4.05 6.70
C LEU A 68 -5.32 2.80 6.75
N ARG A 69 -5.60 2.18 5.59
CA ARG A 69 -6.39 0.95 5.48
C ARG A 69 -5.51 -0.20 4.99
N TYR A 70 -5.89 -1.43 5.35
CA TYR A 70 -5.28 -2.64 4.80
C TYR A 70 -6.07 -3.11 3.57
N ALA A 71 -5.42 -3.79 2.64
CA ALA A 71 -6.07 -4.34 1.46
C ALA A 71 -7.02 -5.47 1.88
N THR A 72 -8.32 -5.32 1.61
CA THR A 72 -9.29 -6.41 1.69
C THR A 72 -9.28 -7.13 0.34
N ASN A 73 -8.87 -8.41 0.33
CA ASN A 73 -8.95 -9.29 -0.85
C ASN A 73 -10.38 -9.40 -1.39
#